data_AF-A0A7X2PUR2-F1
#
_entry.id   AF-A0A7X2PUR2-F1
#
_cell.length_a   1.000
_cell.length_b   1.000
_cell.length_c   1.000
_cell.angle_alpha   90.00
_cell.angle_beta   90.00
_cell.angle_gamma   90.00
#
_symmetry.space_group_name_H-M   'P 1'
#
loop_
_entity.id
_entity.type
_entity.pdbx_description
1 polymer ?
#
loop_
_entity_poly.entity_id
_entity_poly.type
_entity_poly.pdbx_seq_one_letter_code
_entity_poly.pdbx_strand_id
1 'polypeptide(L)'
;MKSRMTLIAAAALLAVPAFAQWSNLKSPGIPRLADGKPNLTAPAPRAADGKPDLSGIWRMRGGGPGRDFGYDYDVAQDQPADLITPWARGVRRQRLQEFRKDSPLSHCMPVSVTFLNFRSLLRLVQTPGLIVTMHESPNSPHRMIFLDGRELPKDPSPTWLGYSVGRWEGDTLVVNSVGFNDQGWLDVGGNPQTASLRLTERFRRPDFGHLEYEATFNDPKVFTKPFTIRTVKTYAADTEIMEDVCENERDREHLSGGTNVPGELLAKNAGLYSVGGRDVEVTVSGQQLIVKDATHAQDQIFVARSESYFLSSVSQAFIEFAKDASGVVTAFTRTDGNRKEQGARKK
;
A
#
# COMPACT_ATOMS: atom_id res chain seq x y z
N MET A 1 -58.08 3.05 -14.72
CA MET A 1 -56.85 2.22 -14.70
C MET A 1 -55.92 2.41 -15.92
N LYS A 2 -56.00 3.51 -16.69
CA LYS A 2 -55.13 3.72 -17.89
C LYS A 2 -54.20 4.95 -17.82
N SER A 3 -54.11 5.63 -16.67
CA SER A 3 -53.34 6.89 -16.54
C SER A 3 -52.17 6.85 -15.55
N ARG A 4 -51.87 5.69 -14.92
CA ARG A 4 -50.74 5.58 -13.97
C ARG A 4 -49.54 4.77 -14.49
N MET A 5 -49.67 4.07 -15.63
CA MET A 5 -48.58 3.27 -16.18
C MET A 5 -47.64 4.05 -17.11
N THR A 6 -48.05 5.22 -17.63
CA THR A 6 -47.22 6.01 -18.56
C THR A 6 -46.15 6.85 -17.85
N LEU A 7 -46.29 7.11 -16.54
CA LEU A 7 -45.33 7.91 -15.78
C LEU A 7 -44.12 7.11 -15.24
N ILE A 8 -44.23 5.79 -15.10
CA ILE A 8 -43.13 4.95 -14.61
C ILE A 8 -42.15 4.60 -15.74
N ALA A 9 -42.63 4.49 -16.99
CA ALA A 9 -41.78 4.24 -18.15
C ALA A 9 -40.89 5.45 -18.53
N ALA A 10 -41.34 6.68 -18.24
CA ALA A 10 -40.56 7.89 -18.50
C ALA A 10 -39.42 8.11 -17.49
N ALA A 11 -39.56 7.64 -16.25
CA ALA A 11 -38.52 7.77 -15.22
C ALA A 11 -37.37 6.77 -15.41
N ALA A 12 -37.62 5.62 -16.04
CA ALA A 12 -36.59 4.61 -16.33
C ALA A 12 -35.70 4.97 -17.54
N LEU A 13 -36.14 5.87 -18.43
CA LEU A 13 -35.39 6.28 -19.61
C LEU A 13 -34.42 7.46 -19.37
N LEU A 14 -34.39 8.02 -18.15
CA LEU A 14 -33.47 9.10 -17.76
C LEU A 14 -32.36 8.64 -16.80
N ALA A 15 -32.30 7.35 -16.47
CA ALA A 15 -31.13 6.76 -15.82
C ALA A 15 -30.03 6.52 -16.86
N VAL A 16 -29.55 7.59 -17.50
CA VAL A 16 -28.22 7.56 -18.10
C VAL A 16 -27.28 7.30 -16.91
N PRO A 17 -26.50 6.21 -16.87
CA PRO A 17 -25.43 6.15 -15.91
C PRO A 17 -24.56 7.37 -16.21
N ALA A 18 -24.56 8.33 -15.30
CA ALA A 18 -23.51 9.33 -15.24
C ALA A 18 -22.24 8.54 -14.95
N PHE A 19 -21.64 7.95 -15.99
CA PHE A 19 -20.22 7.65 -15.98
C PHE A 19 -19.58 8.95 -15.55
N ALA A 20 -18.95 8.91 -14.38
CA ALA A 20 -18.46 10.05 -13.64
C ALA A 20 -17.98 11.13 -14.62
N GLN A 21 -18.54 12.33 -14.50
CA GLN A 21 -18.18 13.51 -15.29
C GLN A 21 -16.76 13.96 -14.92
N TRP A 22 -15.78 13.12 -15.21
CA TRP A 22 -14.40 13.55 -15.32
C TRP A 22 -14.30 14.33 -16.62
N SER A 23 -13.65 15.47 -16.55
CA SER A 23 -13.28 16.24 -17.72
C SER A 23 -12.56 15.33 -18.71
N ASN A 24 -13.07 15.18 -19.93
CA ASN A 24 -12.39 14.55 -21.07
C ASN A 24 -11.20 15.43 -21.53
N LEU A 25 -10.26 15.72 -20.62
CA LEU A 25 -9.09 16.55 -20.84
C LEU A 25 -8.00 15.68 -21.45
N LYS A 26 -7.75 15.86 -22.75
CA LYS A 26 -6.52 15.38 -23.36
C LYS A 26 -5.38 16.26 -22.89
N SER A 27 -4.42 15.72 -22.16
CA SER A 27 -3.28 16.52 -21.70
C SER A 27 -2.42 16.92 -22.91
N PRO A 28 -2.06 18.21 -23.03
CA PRO A 28 -1.19 18.68 -24.12
C PRO A 28 0.22 18.10 -23.97
N GLY A 29 0.95 18.00 -25.09
CA GLY A 29 2.35 17.56 -25.10
C GLY A 29 2.59 16.05 -24.95
N ILE A 30 1.53 15.24 -24.80
CA ILE A 30 1.63 13.77 -24.79
C ILE A 30 1.81 13.25 -26.23
N PRO A 31 2.87 12.49 -26.55
CA PRO A 31 2.99 11.77 -27.82
C PRO A 31 1.84 10.79 -28.01
N ARG A 32 1.27 10.74 -29.21
CA ARG A 32 0.11 9.89 -29.52
C ARG A 32 0.34 9.06 -30.77
N LEU A 33 -0.30 7.90 -30.80
CA LEU A 33 -0.42 7.05 -31.99
C LEU A 33 -1.47 7.62 -32.95
N ALA A 34 -1.56 7.06 -34.15
CA ALA A 34 -2.53 7.45 -35.16
C ALA A 34 -4.00 7.29 -34.70
N ASP A 35 -4.27 6.36 -33.77
CA ASP A 35 -5.59 6.15 -33.16
C ASP A 35 -5.91 7.15 -32.03
N GLY A 36 -5.00 8.10 -31.76
CA GLY A 36 -5.16 9.13 -30.74
C GLY A 36 -4.86 8.69 -29.31
N LYS A 37 -4.48 7.43 -29.08
CA LYS A 37 -4.07 6.95 -27.76
C LYS A 37 -2.65 7.42 -27.41
N PRO A 38 -2.35 7.62 -26.11
CA PRO A 38 -0.98 7.90 -25.66
C PRO A 38 0.02 6.85 -26.15
N ASN A 39 1.12 7.31 -26.76
CA ASN A 39 2.25 6.46 -27.15
C ASN A 39 3.25 6.37 -26.00
N LEU A 40 3.06 5.38 -25.13
CA LEU A 40 3.90 5.17 -23.94
C LEU A 40 5.34 4.75 -24.28
N THR A 41 5.62 4.28 -25.49
CA THR A 41 6.97 3.88 -25.91
C THR A 41 7.70 4.95 -26.73
N ALA A 42 7.13 6.16 -26.84
CA ALA A 42 7.82 7.29 -27.47
C ALA A 42 9.11 7.64 -26.71
N PRO A 43 10.09 8.33 -27.35
CA PRO A 43 11.30 8.76 -26.65
C PRO A 43 10.98 9.58 -25.39
N ALA A 44 11.79 9.40 -24.34
CA ALA A 44 11.66 10.18 -23.11
C ALA A 44 11.88 11.67 -23.38
N PRO A 45 11.03 12.58 -22.84
CA PRO A 45 11.26 14.01 -22.95
C PRO A 45 12.52 14.42 -22.20
N ARG A 46 13.13 15.52 -22.64
CA ARG A 46 14.37 16.07 -22.09
C ARG A 46 14.14 17.50 -21.62
N ALA A 47 14.68 17.83 -20.46
CA ALA A 47 14.72 19.20 -19.95
C ALA A 47 15.77 20.03 -20.72
N ALA A 48 15.77 21.35 -20.49
CA ALA A 48 16.67 22.29 -21.18
C ALA A 48 18.17 22.01 -20.96
N ASP A 49 18.52 21.33 -19.86
CA ASP A 49 19.87 20.89 -19.52
C ASP A 49 20.26 19.52 -20.15
N GLY A 50 19.38 18.95 -21.00
CA GLY A 50 19.57 17.67 -21.64
C GLY A 50 19.34 16.45 -20.75
N LYS A 51 18.96 16.64 -19.47
CA LYS A 51 18.58 15.53 -18.58
C LYS A 51 17.17 15.04 -18.93
N PRO A 52 16.83 13.77 -18.63
CA PRO A 52 15.46 13.32 -18.73
C PRO A 52 14.54 14.23 -17.91
N ASP A 53 13.44 14.66 -18.51
CA ASP A 53 12.36 15.32 -17.79
C ASP A 53 11.52 14.24 -17.12
N LEU A 54 11.48 14.22 -15.78
CA LEU A 54 10.68 13.28 -14.99
C LEU A 54 9.25 13.78 -14.75
N SER A 55 8.92 14.99 -15.22
CA SER A 55 7.60 15.59 -15.04
C SER A 55 6.51 14.71 -15.64
N GLY A 56 5.40 14.62 -14.92
CA GLY A 56 4.29 13.74 -15.29
C GLY A 56 3.48 13.27 -14.10
N ILE A 57 2.34 12.67 -14.40
CA ILE A 57 1.55 11.93 -13.43
C ILE A 57 1.91 10.46 -13.58
N TRP A 58 2.21 9.82 -12.46
CA TRP A 58 2.73 8.46 -12.41
C TRP A 58 1.91 7.63 -11.43
N ARG A 59 1.66 6.38 -11.79
CA ARG A 59 1.12 5.35 -10.90
C ARG A 59 2.07 4.16 -10.89
N MET A 60 2.09 3.43 -9.79
CA MET A 60 2.76 2.13 -9.82
C MET A 60 2.10 1.21 -10.84
N ARG A 61 2.91 0.51 -11.63
CA ARG A 61 2.41 -0.52 -12.55
C ARG A 61 1.76 -1.62 -11.71
N GLY A 62 0.46 -1.83 -11.92
CA GLY A 62 -0.35 -2.76 -11.12
C GLY A 62 -1.00 -2.15 -9.87
N GLY A 63 -0.78 -0.86 -9.58
CA GLY A 63 -1.47 -0.13 -8.53
C GLY A 63 -2.87 0.35 -8.96
N GLY A 64 -3.85 0.17 -8.08
CA GLY A 64 -5.24 0.61 -8.22
C GLY A 64 -6.13 -0.05 -7.17
N PRO A 65 -7.33 0.48 -6.88
CA PRO A 65 -8.26 -0.13 -5.92
C PRO A 65 -8.51 -1.61 -6.28
N GLY A 66 -8.25 -2.53 -5.34
CA GLY A 66 -8.55 -3.95 -5.47
C GLY A 66 -7.53 -4.81 -6.24
N ARG A 67 -6.27 -4.36 -6.40
CA ARG A 67 -5.18 -5.20 -6.94
C ARG A 67 -4.25 -5.72 -5.83
N ASP A 68 -3.49 -6.78 -6.14
CA ASP A 68 -2.59 -7.51 -5.24
C ASP A 68 -1.82 -6.56 -4.30
N PHE A 69 -1.85 -6.86 -2.99
CA PHE A 69 -1.08 -6.12 -1.99
C PHE A 69 0.40 -6.11 -2.38
N GLY A 70 0.96 -4.94 -2.65
CA GLY A 70 2.33 -4.79 -3.11
C GLY A 70 3.24 -4.19 -2.03
N TYR A 71 4.28 -3.48 -2.46
CA TYR A 71 5.19 -2.78 -1.55
C TYR A 71 4.53 -1.64 -0.75
N ASP A 72 3.30 -1.24 -1.10
CA ASP A 72 2.49 -0.34 -0.29
C ASP A 72 1.99 -1.01 1.00
N TYR A 73 1.79 -2.34 0.98
CA TYR A 73 1.38 -3.13 2.14
C TYR A 73 2.56 -3.73 2.90
N ASP A 74 3.54 -4.27 2.19
CA ASP A 74 4.76 -4.78 2.81
C ASP A 74 5.97 -4.48 1.94
N VAL A 75 6.74 -3.47 2.35
CA VAL A 75 7.96 -3.06 1.65
C VAL A 75 9.00 -4.20 1.60
N ALA A 76 8.92 -5.16 2.52
CA ALA A 76 9.84 -6.28 2.66
C ALA A 76 9.26 -7.61 2.15
N GLN A 77 8.16 -7.62 1.39
CA GLN A 77 7.49 -8.86 0.92
C GLN A 77 8.42 -9.85 0.18
N ASP A 78 9.39 -9.36 -0.59
CA ASP A 78 10.33 -10.20 -1.37
C ASP A 78 11.61 -10.52 -0.61
N GLN A 79 11.66 -10.18 0.67
CA GLN A 79 12.85 -10.31 1.50
C GLN A 79 12.71 -11.51 2.45
N PRO A 80 13.83 -12.13 2.85
CA PRO A 80 13.77 -13.21 3.83
C PRO A 80 13.26 -12.69 5.18
N ALA A 81 12.55 -13.55 5.92
CA ALA A 81 11.87 -13.19 7.16
C ALA A 81 12.81 -12.73 8.30
N ASP A 82 14.11 -12.95 8.17
CA ASP A 82 15.18 -12.52 9.09
C ASP A 82 15.77 -11.14 8.72
N LEU A 83 15.34 -10.53 7.61
CA LEU A 83 15.71 -9.17 7.26
C LEU A 83 15.18 -8.18 8.30
N ILE A 84 13.96 -8.38 8.80
CA ILE A 84 13.33 -7.50 9.78
C ILE A 84 13.80 -7.89 11.19
N THR A 85 14.28 -6.92 11.96
CA THR A 85 14.76 -7.16 13.33
C THR A 85 13.65 -7.74 14.21
N PRO A 86 13.98 -8.50 15.27
CA PRO A 86 12.97 -9.02 16.21
C PRO A 86 12.08 -7.92 16.81
N TRP A 87 12.66 -6.76 17.13
CA TRP A 87 11.92 -5.60 17.62
C TRP A 87 10.91 -5.09 16.58
N ALA A 88 11.35 -4.83 15.34
CA ALA A 88 10.46 -4.32 14.31
C ALA A 88 9.36 -5.32 13.91
N ARG A 89 9.66 -6.63 13.90
CA ARG A 89 8.64 -7.68 13.75
C ARG A 89 7.62 -7.66 14.89
N GLY A 90 8.08 -7.42 16.12
CA GLY A 90 7.20 -7.26 17.28
C GLY A 90 6.24 -6.08 17.13
N VAL A 91 6.77 -4.92 16.71
CA VAL A 91 5.97 -3.70 16.44
C VAL A 91 4.96 -3.93 15.31
N ARG A 92 5.39 -4.46 14.16
CA ARG A 92 4.49 -4.78 13.03
C ARG A 92 3.38 -5.72 13.48
N ARG A 93 3.73 -6.79 14.20
CA ARG A 93 2.77 -7.77 14.72
C ARG A 93 1.73 -7.12 15.62
N GLN A 94 2.16 -6.28 16.58
CA GLN A 94 1.24 -5.56 17.46
C GLN A 94 0.29 -4.65 16.67
N ARG A 95 0.82 -3.86 15.73
CA ARG A 95 -0.01 -2.99 14.88
C ARG A 95 -1.06 -3.78 14.09
N LEU A 96 -0.71 -4.95 13.57
CA LEU A 96 -1.67 -5.85 12.91
C LEU A 96 -2.71 -6.40 13.89
N GLN A 97 -2.33 -6.78 15.12
CA GLN A 97 -3.30 -7.17 16.17
C GLN A 97 -4.29 -6.06 16.46
N GLU A 98 -3.83 -4.82 16.44
CA GLU A 98 -4.66 -3.66 16.74
C GLU A 98 -5.43 -3.15 15.51
N PHE A 99 -5.52 -3.96 14.44
CA PHE A 99 -6.11 -3.59 13.14
C PHE A 99 -5.58 -2.26 12.59
N ARG A 100 -4.36 -1.92 12.96
CA ARG A 100 -3.68 -0.68 12.59
C ARG A 100 -4.47 0.58 12.98
N LYS A 101 -5.27 0.50 14.04
CA LYS A 101 -6.10 1.62 14.53
C LYS A 101 -5.29 2.91 14.72
N ASP A 102 -4.02 2.78 15.10
CA ASP A 102 -3.08 3.89 15.36
C ASP A 102 -2.18 4.23 14.15
N SER A 103 -2.57 3.86 12.93
CA SER A 103 -1.83 4.25 11.72
C SER A 103 -1.83 5.78 11.56
N PRO A 104 -0.77 6.40 11.02
CA PRO A 104 -0.79 7.84 10.73
C PRO A 104 -1.99 8.24 9.88
N LEU A 105 -2.35 7.39 8.91
CA LEU A 105 -3.49 7.59 8.03
C LEU A 105 -4.83 7.69 8.79
N SER A 106 -5.08 6.82 9.77
CA SER A 106 -6.31 6.83 10.58
C SER A 106 -6.38 8.00 11.57
N HIS A 107 -5.30 8.76 11.71
CA HIS A 107 -5.23 9.96 12.54
C HIS A 107 -5.13 11.24 11.71
N CYS A 108 -5.38 11.17 10.40
CA CYS A 108 -5.19 12.27 9.48
C CYS A 108 -3.76 12.87 9.52
N MET A 109 -2.75 12.05 9.80
CA MET A 109 -1.34 12.46 9.81
C MET A 109 -0.64 12.08 8.50
N PRO A 110 0.48 12.74 8.14
CA PRO A 110 1.24 12.37 6.96
C PRO A 110 1.71 10.91 6.97
N VAL A 111 1.87 10.36 5.76
CA VAL A 111 2.33 8.98 5.53
C VAL A 111 3.75 9.00 4.93
N SER A 112 4.43 7.84 4.94
CA SER A 112 5.83 7.76 4.51
C SER A 112 6.01 7.94 3.00
N VAL A 113 7.25 8.24 2.61
CA VAL A 113 7.68 8.30 1.20
C VAL A 113 7.38 6.98 0.47
N THR A 114 7.52 5.84 1.15
CA THR A 114 7.20 4.53 0.59
C THR A 114 5.72 4.44 0.27
N PHE A 115 4.84 4.65 1.24
CA PHE A 115 3.39 4.63 1.04
C PHE A 115 2.99 5.52 -0.16
N LEU A 116 3.50 6.76 -0.19
CA LEU A 116 3.19 7.74 -1.24
C LEU A 116 3.74 7.36 -2.62
N ASN A 117 4.83 6.63 -2.67
CA ASN A 117 5.38 6.15 -3.93
C ASN A 117 4.62 4.95 -4.47
N PHE A 118 4.09 4.08 -3.61
CA PHE A 118 3.48 2.83 -4.02
C PHE A 118 1.95 2.87 -4.12
N ARG A 119 1.32 3.89 -3.53
CA ARG A 119 -0.13 4.04 -3.50
C ARG A 119 -0.59 5.24 -4.30
N SER A 120 -1.71 5.06 -5.01
CA SER A 120 -2.38 6.12 -5.78
C SER A 120 -1.51 6.77 -6.88
N LEU A 121 -1.98 7.91 -7.40
CA LEU A 121 -1.26 8.75 -8.34
C LEU A 121 -0.31 9.72 -7.63
N LEU A 122 0.83 9.99 -8.25
CA LEU A 122 1.69 11.11 -7.88
C LEU A 122 1.98 11.97 -9.10
N ARG A 123 2.19 13.27 -8.89
CA ARG A 123 2.69 14.19 -9.91
C ARG A 123 4.10 14.63 -9.56
N LEU A 124 5.01 14.50 -10.51
CA LEU A 124 6.33 15.14 -10.46
C LEU A 124 6.29 16.42 -11.29
N VAL A 125 6.82 17.50 -10.71
CA VAL A 125 7.08 18.77 -11.41
C VAL A 125 8.57 19.05 -11.28
N GLN A 126 9.28 19.00 -12.41
CA GLN A 126 10.72 19.24 -12.46
C GLN A 126 11.04 20.65 -12.92
N THR A 127 11.92 21.31 -12.17
CA THR A 127 12.61 22.54 -12.54
C THR A 127 14.13 22.29 -12.47
N PRO A 128 14.99 23.20 -13.00
CA PRO A 128 16.43 23.00 -12.95
C PRO A 128 17.01 22.80 -11.53
N GLY A 129 16.40 23.43 -10.51
CA GLY A 129 16.91 23.40 -9.13
C GLY A 129 16.07 22.58 -8.14
N LEU A 130 14.88 22.11 -8.54
CA LEU A 130 13.93 21.49 -7.63
C LEU A 130 12.99 20.55 -8.37
N ILE A 131 12.76 19.37 -7.81
CA ILE A 131 11.59 18.54 -8.13
C ILE A 131 10.61 18.63 -6.96
N VAL A 132 9.34 18.88 -7.28
CA VAL A 132 8.23 18.79 -6.34
C VAL A 132 7.39 17.56 -6.67
N THR A 133 7.17 16.71 -5.68
CA THR A 133 6.26 15.57 -5.77
C THR A 133 4.96 15.90 -5.04
N MET A 134 3.84 15.86 -5.76
CA MET A 134 2.49 15.96 -5.21
C MET A 134 1.84 14.56 -5.25
N HIS A 135 0.95 14.28 -4.32
CA HIS A 135 0.36 12.95 -4.15
C HIS A 135 -1.16 13.05 -4.03
N GLU A 136 -1.86 12.15 -4.72
CA GLU A 136 -3.30 11.90 -4.51
C GLU A 136 -3.46 10.98 -3.30
N SER A 137 -3.28 11.52 -2.10
CA SER A 137 -3.29 10.80 -0.83
C SER A 137 -3.65 11.76 0.29
N PRO A 138 -4.41 11.33 1.32
CA PRO A 138 -4.90 12.25 2.33
C PRO A 138 -3.75 12.72 3.21
N ASN A 139 -3.84 13.99 3.64
CA ASN A 139 -2.87 14.66 4.51
C ASN A 139 -1.40 14.47 4.08
N SER A 140 -1.20 14.38 2.77
CA SER A 140 0.10 14.07 2.19
C SER A 140 0.76 15.36 1.74
N PRO A 141 1.74 15.89 2.49
CA PRO A 141 2.44 17.09 2.08
C PRO A 141 3.18 16.83 0.75
N HIS A 142 3.43 17.92 0.02
CA HIS A 142 4.33 17.84 -1.11
C HIS A 142 5.75 17.48 -0.62
N ARG A 143 6.46 16.68 -1.41
CA ARG A 143 7.88 16.39 -1.17
C ARG A 143 8.74 17.28 -2.05
N MET A 144 9.81 17.82 -1.50
CA MET A 144 10.80 18.61 -2.23
C MET A 144 12.10 17.81 -2.37
N ILE A 145 12.62 17.73 -3.59
CA ILE A 145 13.91 17.12 -3.91
C ILE A 145 14.80 18.20 -4.52
N PHE A 146 15.78 18.68 -3.76
CA PHE A 146 16.66 19.76 -4.20
C PHE A 146 17.72 19.25 -5.18
N LEU A 147 17.88 19.95 -6.32
CA LEU A 147 18.82 19.63 -7.39
C LEU A 147 19.93 20.68 -7.56
N ASP A 148 19.97 21.69 -6.70
CA ASP A 148 20.88 22.84 -6.76
C ASP A 148 22.31 22.56 -6.26
N GLY A 149 22.68 21.30 -6.13
CA GLY A 149 24.03 20.87 -5.74
C GLY A 149 24.33 20.94 -4.24
N ARG A 150 23.36 21.35 -3.40
CA ARG A 150 23.52 21.35 -1.95
C ARG A 150 23.82 19.95 -1.39
N GLU A 151 24.37 19.89 -0.19
CA GLU A 151 24.56 18.65 0.56
C GLU A 151 23.35 18.35 1.45
N LEU A 152 23.25 17.12 1.93
CA LEU A 152 22.30 16.80 2.99
C LEU A 152 22.71 17.53 4.29
N PRO A 153 21.74 18.07 5.05
CA PRO A 153 22.03 18.66 6.35
C PRO A 153 22.66 17.62 7.28
N LYS A 154 23.67 18.05 8.05
CA LYS A 154 24.33 17.20 9.06
C LYS A 154 23.39 16.88 10.23
N ASP A 155 22.53 17.83 10.59
CA ASP A 155 21.53 17.73 11.65
C ASP A 155 20.16 18.23 11.14
N PRO A 156 19.43 17.39 10.37
CA PRO A 156 18.11 17.76 9.86
C PRO A 156 17.08 17.82 10.99
N SER A 157 16.20 18.82 10.96
CA SER A 157 14.96 18.77 11.74
C SER A 157 14.13 17.55 11.31
N PRO A 158 13.65 16.71 12.25
CA PRO A 158 12.87 15.53 11.90
C PRO A 158 11.55 15.89 11.23
N THR A 159 11.27 15.30 10.07
CA THR A 159 10.01 15.47 9.34
C THR A 159 9.46 14.14 8.85
N TRP A 160 8.18 14.09 8.46
CA TRP A 160 7.54 12.87 7.97
C TRP A 160 8.17 12.32 6.70
N LEU A 161 8.56 13.20 5.77
CA LEU A 161 9.10 12.86 4.45
C LEU A 161 10.62 13.03 4.34
N GLY A 162 11.27 13.43 5.44
CA GLY A 162 12.70 13.73 5.47
C GLY A 162 13.09 14.94 4.62
N TYR A 163 14.40 15.08 4.40
CA TYR A 163 15.03 16.07 3.56
C TYR A 163 15.75 15.38 2.41
N SER A 164 15.44 15.75 1.16
CA SER A 164 15.90 15.04 -0.03
C SER A 164 16.78 15.90 -0.93
N VAL A 165 17.91 15.33 -1.37
CA VAL A 165 18.84 15.93 -2.34
C VAL A 165 19.05 14.97 -3.50
N GLY A 166 18.92 15.46 -4.72
CA GLY A 166 19.10 14.70 -5.95
C GLY A 166 20.38 15.09 -6.71
N ARG A 167 21.01 14.10 -7.36
CA ARG A 167 22.12 14.29 -8.30
C ARG A 167 21.94 13.38 -9.50
N TRP A 168 22.33 13.86 -10.68
CA TRP A 168 22.26 13.08 -11.91
C TRP A 168 23.52 12.22 -12.09
N GLU A 169 23.32 10.92 -12.29
CA GLU A 169 24.32 9.96 -12.76
C GLU A 169 23.94 9.54 -14.19
N GLY A 170 24.55 10.19 -15.19
CA GLY A 170 24.10 10.08 -16.57
C GLY A 170 22.64 10.54 -16.71
N ASP A 171 21.77 9.60 -17.08
CA ASP A 171 20.31 9.77 -17.24
C ASP A 171 19.49 9.25 -16.04
N THR A 172 20.15 8.88 -14.94
CA THR A 172 19.48 8.44 -13.71
C THR A 172 19.57 9.51 -12.64
N LEU A 173 18.44 9.93 -12.10
CA LEU A 173 18.42 10.79 -10.93
C LEU A 173 18.58 9.94 -9.68
N VAL A 174 19.61 10.19 -8.89
CA VAL A 174 19.85 9.54 -7.60
C VAL A 174 19.48 10.51 -6.50
N VAL A 175 18.53 10.13 -5.67
CA VAL A 175 18.00 10.94 -4.57
C VAL A 175 18.37 10.30 -3.25
N ASN A 176 19.05 11.05 -2.39
CA ASN A 176 19.33 10.62 -1.02
C ASN A 176 18.46 11.42 -0.05
N SER A 177 17.89 10.73 0.93
CA SER A 177 17.02 11.35 1.94
C SER A 177 17.36 10.89 3.36
N VAL A 178 17.30 11.84 4.29
CA VAL A 178 17.58 11.67 5.74
C VAL A 178 16.66 12.56 6.56
N GLY A 179 16.71 12.47 7.89
CA GLY A 179 15.94 13.38 8.76
C GLY A 179 14.47 13.02 8.87
N PHE A 180 14.14 11.75 8.72
CA PHE A 180 12.80 11.24 8.97
C PHE A 180 12.48 11.30 10.47
N ASN A 181 11.21 11.51 10.83
CA ASN A 181 10.73 11.25 12.18
C ASN A 181 10.40 9.76 12.38
N ASP A 182 10.17 9.38 13.63
CA ASP A 182 9.80 8.03 14.06
C ASP A 182 8.29 7.83 14.24
N GLN A 183 7.49 8.78 13.74
CA GLN A 183 6.02 8.75 13.81
C GLN A 183 5.40 8.05 12.59
N GLY A 184 6.14 7.97 11.48
CA GLY A 184 5.70 7.34 10.24
C GLY A 184 5.70 5.80 10.29
N TRP A 185 4.95 5.20 9.36
CA TRP A 185 5.00 3.78 9.06
C TRP A 185 5.49 3.61 7.62
N LEU A 186 6.40 2.66 7.37
CA LEU A 186 6.94 2.43 6.02
C LEU A 186 5.88 1.91 5.05
N ASP A 187 4.89 1.18 5.53
CA ASP A 187 3.84 0.58 4.72
C ASP A 187 2.54 0.39 5.51
N VAL A 188 1.46 0.03 4.81
CA VAL A 188 0.15 -0.25 5.40
C VAL A 188 0.26 -1.39 6.40
N GLY A 189 1.08 -2.42 6.16
CA GLY A 189 1.25 -3.54 7.08
C GLY A 189 1.89 -3.15 8.41
N GLY A 190 2.42 -1.93 8.54
CA GLY A 190 2.85 -1.36 9.80
C GLY A 190 4.32 -1.58 10.13
N ASN A 191 5.19 -1.79 9.13
CA ASN A 191 6.63 -1.72 9.35
C ASN A 191 7.00 -0.34 9.95
N PRO A 192 7.78 -0.28 11.05
CA PRO A 192 8.16 1.00 11.66
C PRO A 192 9.11 1.79 10.76
N GLN A 193 8.94 3.12 10.73
CA GLN A 193 9.94 4.06 10.27
C GLN A 193 10.67 4.63 11.48
N THR A 194 12.00 4.76 11.43
CA THR A 194 12.74 5.43 12.50
C THR A 194 13.53 6.61 11.99
N ALA A 195 13.99 7.46 12.90
CA ALA A 195 14.90 8.56 12.58
C ALA A 195 16.26 8.10 12.03
N SER A 196 16.58 6.80 12.12
CA SER A 196 17.79 6.22 11.53
C SER A 196 17.64 5.87 10.05
N LEU A 197 16.43 5.98 9.49
CA LEU A 197 16.19 5.71 8.08
C LEU A 197 17.03 6.62 7.19
N ARG A 198 17.74 5.99 6.26
CA ARG A 198 18.34 6.60 5.08
C ARG A 198 17.73 5.94 3.87
N LEU A 199 17.18 6.76 2.98
CA LEU A 199 16.53 6.29 1.76
C LEU A 199 17.34 6.78 0.55
N THR A 200 17.75 5.84 -0.30
CA THR A 200 18.36 6.16 -1.60
C THR A 200 17.43 5.69 -2.70
N GLU A 201 16.88 6.63 -3.46
CA GLU A 201 16.02 6.36 -4.62
C GLU A 201 16.78 6.59 -5.92
N ARG A 202 16.49 5.78 -6.95
CA ARG A 202 16.99 5.97 -8.31
C ARG A 202 15.81 6.04 -9.26
N PHE A 203 15.77 7.10 -10.08
CA PHE A 203 14.74 7.33 -11.07
C PHE A 203 15.36 7.34 -12.47
N ARG A 204 14.89 6.44 -13.35
CA ARG A 204 15.30 6.40 -14.75
C ARG A 204 14.08 6.35 -15.66
N ARG A 205 13.99 7.28 -16.61
CA ARG A 205 12.89 7.36 -17.58
C ARG A 205 13.38 6.88 -18.96
N PRO A 206 13.31 5.56 -19.27
CA PRO A 206 13.79 5.03 -20.56
C PRO A 206 12.97 5.51 -21.76
N ASP A 207 11.67 5.72 -21.58
CA ASP A 207 10.73 6.15 -22.61
C ASP A 207 9.68 7.11 -22.01
N PHE A 208 8.73 7.56 -22.82
CA PHE A 208 7.70 8.49 -22.38
C PHE A 208 6.85 7.92 -21.22
N GLY A 209 6.53 6.64 -21.26
CA GLY A 209 5.48 6.03 -20.45
C GLY A 209 5.95 5.28 -19.22
N HIS A 210 7.26 5.06 -19.06
CA HIS A 210 7.81 4.25 -17.99
C HIS A 210 8.88 5.01 -17.20
N LEU A 211 8.75 4.93 -15.87
CA LEU A 211 9.73 5.46 -14.92
C LEU A 211 10.18 4.30 -14.04
N GLU A 212 11.38 3.80 -14.30
CA GLU A 212 12.03 2.82 -13.45
C GLU A 212 12.39 3.48 -12.12
N TYR A 213 12.02 2.80 -11.04
CA TYR A 213 12.18 3.27 -9.68
C TYR A 213 12.86 2.19 -8.86
N GLU A 214 13.99 2.54 -8.27
CA GLU A 214 14.65 1.73 -7.25
C GLU A 214 14.62 2.48 -5.92
N ALA A 215 14.40 1.77 -4.82
CA ALA A 215 14.49 2.32 -3.48
C ALA A 215 15.34 1.41 -2.61
N THR A 216 16.41 1.95 -2.05
CA THR A 216 17.27 1.27 -1.09
C THR A 216 16.98 1.80 0.30
N PHE A 217 16.52 0.91 1.18
CA PHE A 217 16.20 1.20 2.57
C PHE A 217 17.38 0.84 3.45
N ASN A 218 17.85 1.80 4.23
CA ASN A 218 18.86 1.57 5.26
C ASN A 218 18.34 2.16 6.58
N ASP A 219 17.73 1.30 7.39
CA ASP A 219 17.34 1.63 8.76
C ASP A 219 17.80 0.48 9.67
N PRO A 220 18.96 0.59 10.35
CA PRO A 220 19.54 -0.50 11.12
C PRO A 220 18.73 -0.89 12.36
N LYS A 221 17.75 -0.09 12.77
CA LYS A 221 16.81 -0.48 13.85
C LYS A 221 15.72 -1.41 13.33
N VAL A 222 15.34 -1.26 12.07
CA VAL A 222 14.23 -1.98 11.43
C VAL A 222 14.73 -3.19 10.65
N PHE A 223 15.83 -3.03 9.91
CA PHE A 223 16.38 -4.04 9.02
C PHE A 223 17.80 -4.44 9.45
N THR A 224 18.12 -5.73 9.34
CA THR A 224 19.44 -6.28 9.69
C THR A 224 20.55 -5.89 8.71
N LYS A 225 20.17 -5.51 7.49
CA LYS A 225 21.04 -4.96 6.44
C LYS A 225 20.22 -4.08 5.49
N PRO A 226 20.87 -3.17 4.73
CA PRO A 226 20.19 -2.47 3.66
C PRO A 226 19.66 -3.44 2.60
N PHE A 227 18.51 -3.10 2.00
CA PHE A 227 17.95 -3.86 0.88
C PHE A 227 17.35 -2.91 -0.16
N THR A 228 17.23 -3.38 -1.39
CA THR A 228 16.72 -2.61 -2.52
C THR A 228 15.50 -3.28 -3.13
N ILE A 229 14.45 -2.49 -3.36
CA ILE A 229 13.30 -2.89 -4.17
C ILE A 229 13.37 -2.20 -5.52
N ARG A 230 12.80 -2.85 -6.55
CA ARG A 230 12.78 -2.35 -7.93
C ARG A 230 11.38 -2.48 -8.50
N THR A 231 10.92 -1.44 -9.17
CA THR A 231 9.62 -1.43 -9.84
C THR A 231 9.62 -0.41 -10.99
N VAL A 232 8.50 -0.36 -11.71
CA VAL A 232 8.27 0.58 -12.80
C VAL A 232 6.96 1.30 -12.54
N LYS A 233 6.99 2.63 -12.57
CA LYS A 233 5.80 3.46 -12.62
C LYS A 233 5.38 3.65 -14.08
N THR A 234 4.07 3.64 -14.33
CA THR A 234 3.47 3.91 -15.64
C THR A 234 2.87 5.30 -15.66
N TYR A 235 3.10 6.04 -16.74
CA TYR A 235 2.55 7.37 -16.96
C TYR A 235 1.02 7.32 -17.01
N ALA A 236 0.37 8.18 -16.23
CA ALA A 236 -1.08 8.35 -16.23
C ALA A 236 -1.44 9.53 -17.14
N ALA A 237 -1.73 9.23 -18.39
CA ALA A 237 -2.15 10.21 -19.39
C ALA A 237 -3.63 10.58 -19.22
N ASP A 238 -3.99 11.79 -19.65
CA ASP A 238 -5.38 12.25 -19.76
C ASP A 238 -6.15 12.18 -18.43
N THR A 239 -5.43 12.46 -17.33
CA THR A 239 -5.97 12.53 -15.96
C THR A 239 -5.32 13.69 -15.21
N GLU A 240 -5.87 14.02 -14.06
CA GLU A 240 -5.26 14.89 -13.06
C GLU A 240 -5.25 14.19 -11.71
N ILE A 241 -4.32 14.58 -10.82
CA ILE A 241 -4.40 14.16 -9.42
C ILE A 241 -5.52 14.93 -8.72
N MET A 242 -6.31 14.24 -7.90
CA MET A 242 -7.35 14.85 -7.10
C MET A 242 -6.87 15.17 -5.68
N GLU A 243 -7.55 16.13 -5.06
CA GLU A 243 -7.45 16.32 -3.62
C GLU A 243 -8.08 15.12 -2.93
N ASP A 244 -7.31 14.48 -2.07
CA ASP A 244 -7.78 13.48 -1.11
C ASP A 244 -7.68 14.13 0.27
N VAL A 245 -8.81 14.30 0.94
CA VAL A 245 -8.91 15.07 2.18
C VAL A 245 -9.45 14.18 3.28
N CYS A 246 -8.64 13.99 4.32
CA CYS A 246 -9.07 13.42 5.59
C CYS A 246 -9.33 14.59 6.54
N GLU A 247 -10.61 14.89 6.76
CA GLU A 247 -11.09 15.99 7.57
C GLU A 247 -12.10 15.48 8.61
N ASN A 248 -12.10 16.07 9.81
CA ASN A 248 -13.08 15.82 10.86
C ASN A 248 -13.25 14.31 11.18
N GLU A 249 -12.11 13.63 11.35
CA GLU A 249 -12.07 12.20 11.68
C GLU A 249 -12.68 11.95 13.08
N ARG A 250 -13.96 11.53 13.08
CA ARG A 250 -14.76 11.22 14.28
C ARG A 250 -14.82 9.72 14.57
N ASP A 251 -14.65 8.89 13.55
CA ASP A 251 -14.73 7.42 13.66
C ASP A 251 -13.48 6.84 14.35
N ARG A 252 -12.41 7.62 14.55
CA ARG A 252 -11.21 7.22 15.29
C ARG A 252 -11.52 6.60 16.64
N GLU A 253 -12.49 7.12 17.37
CA GLU A 253 -12.88 6.58 18.68
C GLU A 253 -13.57 5.21 18.59
N HIS A 254 -14.07 4.85 17.40
CA HIS A 254 -14.68 3.56 17.11
C HIS A 254 -13.66 2.54 16.56
N LEU A 255 -12.44 2.97 16.21
CA LEU A 255 -11.38 2.06 15.79
C LEU A 255 -10.91 1.20 16.97
N SER A 256 -11.04 -0.11 16.82
CA SER A 256 -10.71 -1.08 17.86
C SER A 256 -9.75 -2.16 17.36
N GLY A 257 -8.85 -2.58 18.25
CA GLY A 257 -7.95 -3.70 18.02
C GLY A 257 -8.64 -5.05 18.17
N GLY A 258 -7.87 -6.12 17.96
CA GLY A 258 -8.26 -7.48 18.27
C GLY A 258 -8.49 -7.69 19.77
N THR A 259 -9.22 -8.75 20.08
CA THR A 259 -9.43 -9.20 21.45
C THR A 259 -8.17 -9.89 21.95
N ASN A 260 -7.73 -9.53 23.15
CA ASN A 260 -6.60 -10.20 23.80
C ASN A 260 -7.02 -11.61 24.24
N VAL A 261 -6.72 -12.61 23.41
CA VAL A 261 -6.94 -14.03 23.71
C VAL A 261 -5.59 -14.67 24.04
N PRO A 262 -5.43 -15.32 25.20
CA PRO A 262 -4.20 -16.03 25.55
C PRO A 262 -3.76 -17.00 24.44
N GLY A 263 -2.47 -16.97 24.12
CA GLY A 263 -1.90 -17.78 23.03
C GLY A 263 -2.13 -19.29 23.21
N GLU A 264 -2.19 -19.78 24.45
CA GLU A 264 -2.52 -21.17 24.77
C GLU A 264 -3.95 -21.59 24.37
N LEU A 265 -4.90 -20.65 24.44
CA LEU A 265 -6.27 -20.88 23.99
C LEU A 265 -6.34 -20.86 22.47
N LEU A 266 -5.61 -19.94 21.84
CA LEU A 266 -5.49 -19.88 20.38
C LEU A 266 -4.82 -21.12 19.80
N ALA A 267 -3.80 -21.66 20.48
CA ALA A 267 -3.06 -22.84 20.05
C ALA A 267 -3.95 -24.09 19.89
N LYS A 268 -5.13 -24.12 20.55
CA LYS A 268 -6.13 -25.19 20.35
C LYS A 268 -6.67 -25.24 18.92
N ASN A 269 -6.62 -24.11 18.20
CA ASN A 269 -7.03 -23.99 16.80
C ASN A 269 -5.90 -24.34 15.80
N ALA A 270 -4.67 -24.55 16.27
CA ALA A 270 -3.55 -24.89 15.40
C ALA A 270 -3.65 -26.34 14.91
N GLY A 271 -3.26 -26.59 13.66
CA GLY A 271 -3.29 -27.91 13.06
C GLY A 271 -3.33 -27.88 11.55
N LEU A 272 -3.40 -29.08 10.96
CA LEU A 272 -3.55 -29.28 9.53
C LEU A 272 -5.03 -29.54 9.20
N TYR A 273 -5.56 -28.84 8.22
CA TYR A 273 -6.95 -28.93 7.80
C TYR A 273 -7.03 -29.30 6.32
N SER A 274 -8.02 -30.12 5.95
CA SER A 274 -8.34 -30.42 4.56
C SER A 274 -9.50 -29.56 4.10
N VAL A 275 -9.27 -28.70 3.11
CA VAL A 275 -10.27 -27.82 2.48
C VAL A 275 -10.38 -28.23 1.03
N GLY A 276 -11.51 -28.78 0.56
CA GLY A 276 -11.66 -29.15 -0.85
C GLY A 276 -10.55 -30.05 -1.41
N GLY A 277 -9.96 -30.92 -0.58
CA GLY A 277 -8.88 -31.84 -0.97
C GLY A 277 -7.45 -31.27 -0.89
N ARG A 278 -7.28 -29.98 -0.57
CA ARG A 278 -5.97 -29.34 -0.34
C ARG A 278 -5.70 -29.15 1.15
N ASP A 279 -4.42 -29.01 1.48
CA ASP A 279 -3.95 -28.87 2.85
C ASP A 279 -3.80 -27.39 3.23
N VAL A 280 -4.36 -27.02 4.37
CA VAL A 280 -4.25 -25.70 4.98
C VAL A 280 -3.62 -25.85 6.35
N GLU A 281 -2.47 -25.22 6.54
CA GLU A 281 -1.76 -25.22 7.82
C GLU A 281 -2.19 -24.00 8.63
N VAL A 282 -2.69 -24.24 9.84
CA VAL A 282 -3.05 -23.20 10.81
C VAL A 282 -2.02 -23.23 11.94
N THR A 283 -1.34 -22.11 12.14
CA THR A 283 -0.36 -21.91 13.23
C THR A 283 -0.71 -20.66 14.04
N VAL A 284 -0.05 -20.48 15.19
CA VAL A 284 -0.26 -19.32 16.05
C VAL A 284 1.08 -18.62 16.31
N SER A 285 1.10 -17.29 16.21
CA SER A 285 2.25 -16.45 16.57
C SER A 285 1.79 -15.31 17.46
N GLY A 286 2.11 -15.38 18.76
CA GLY A 286 1.55 -14.46 19.75
C GLY A 286 0.02 -14.62 19.84
N GLN A 287 -0.72 -13.56 19.53
CA GLN A 287 -2.20 -13.55 19.54
C GLN A 287 -2.81 -13.67 18.13
N GLN A 288 -2.01 -14.04 17.13
CA GLN A 288 -2.38 -14.08 15.72
C GLN A 288 -2.47 -15.52 15.25
N LEU A 289 -3.52 -15.81 14.48
CA LEU A 289 -3.65 -17.03 13.72
C LEU A 289 -2.99 -16.81 12.35
N ILE A 290 -2.09 -17.70 11.96
CA ILE A 290 -1.45 -17.70 10.65
C ILE A 290 -1.98 -18.89 9.87
N VAL A 291 -2.72 -18.62 8.79
CA VAL A 291 -3.36 -19.61 7.94
C VAL A 291 -2.62 -19.66 6.61
N LYS A 292 -1.77 -20.68 6.44
CA LYS A 292 -1.05 -20.88 5.19
C LYS A 292 -1.90 -21.69 4.24
N ASP A 293 -2.33 -21.00 3.20
CA ASP A 293 -3.17 -21.54 2.16
C ASP A 293 -2.70 -21.02 0.80
N ALA A 294 -2.27 -21.91 -0.09
CA ALA A 294 -1.80 -21.52 -1.43
C ALA A 294 -2.88 -20.82 -2.26
N THR A 295 -4.17 -21.10 -2.04
CA THR A 295 -5.26 -20.42 -2.76
C THR A 295 -5.55 -19.02 -2.22
N HIS A 296 -5.09 -18.72 -1.01
CA HIS A 296 -5.25 -17.42 -0.33
C HIS A 296 -3.90 -16.91 0.17
N ALA A 297 -2.86 -17.00 -0.67
CA ALA A 297 -1.48 -16.74 -0.27
C ALA A 297 -1.25 -15.33 0.32
N GLN A 298 -2.09 -14.36 -0.04
CA GLN A 298 -2.00 -12.98 0.44
C GLN A 298 -2.79 -12.72 1.73
N ASP A 299 -3.65 -13.65 2.16
CA ASP A 299 -4.56 -13.49 3.29
C ASP A 299 -4.34 -14.57 4.34
N GLN A 300 -3.20 -14.44 5.03
CA GLN A 300 -2.71 -15.43 5.99
C GLN A 300 -2.89 -15.02 7.46
N ILE A 301 -2.93 -13.71 7.74
CA ILE A 301 -2.88 -13.21 9.12
C ILE A 301 -4.30 -12.88 9.59
N PHE A 302 -4.75 -13.64 10.60
CA PHE A 302 -6.06 -13.54 11.20
C PHE A 302 -5.95 -13.13 12.67
N VAL A 303 -6.72 -12.12 13.05
CA VAL A 303 -6.71 -11.49 14.37
C VAL A 303 -7.95 -11.93 15.14
N ALA A 304 -7.76 -12.33 16.39
CA ALA A 304 -8.82 -12.84 17.24
C ALA A 304 -9.86 -11.77 17.57
N ARG A 305 -11.13 -12.18 17.54
CA ARG A 305 -12.27 -11.46 18.13
C ARG A 305 -12.88 -12.24 19.28
N SER A 306 -12.75 -13.57 19.23
CA SER A 306 -12.99 -14.50 20.34
C SER A 306 -12.01 -15.68 20.22
N GLU A 307 -12.14 -16.70 21.08
CA GLU A 307 -11.36 -17.94 20.96
C GLU A 307 -11.61 -18.72 19.66
N SER A 308 -12.80 -18.55 19.05
CA SER A 308 -13.24 -19.32 17.88
C SER A 308 -13.48 -18.45 16.65
N TYR A 309 -13.51 -17.12 16.77
CA TYR A 309 -13.82 -16.19 15.69
C TYR A 309 -12.65 -15.25 15.42
N PHE A 310 -12.22 -15.20 14.15
CA PHE A 310 -11.05 -14.45 13.71
C PHE A 310 -11.35 -13.67 12.45
N LEU A 311 -10.92 -12.41 12.38
CA LEU A 311 -11.01 -11.61 11.16
C LEU A 311 -9.67 -11.56 10.45
N SER A 312 -9.70 -11.54 9.13
CA SER A 312 -8.52 -11.22 8.34
C SER A 312 -7.99 -9.83 8.70
N SER A 313 -6.67 -9.70 8.70
CA SER A 313 -6.00 -8.41 8.84
C SER A 313 -5.91 -7.63 7.53
N VAL A 314 -6.27 -8.21 6.37
CA VAL A 314 -6.10 -7.59 5.05
C VAL A 314 -7.35 -7.59 4.18
N SER A 315 -8.32 -8.46 4.48
CA SER A 315 -9.56 -8.61 3.72
C SER A 315 -10.77 -8.54 4.64
N GLN A 316 -11.97 -8.66 4.08
CA GLN A 316 -13.22 -8.83 4.83
C GLN A 316 -13.47 -10.30 5.23
N ALA A 317 -12.53 -11.20 4.95
CA ALA A 317 -12.67 -12.60 5.28
C ALA A 317 -12.62 -12.81 6.80
N PHE A 318 -13.28 -13.88 7.25
CA PHE A 318 -13.22 -14.33 8.63
C PHE A 318 -13.24 -15.84 8.72
N ILE A 319 -12.70 -16.35 9.82
CA ILE A 319 -12.65 -17.77 10.13
C ILE A 319 -13.37 -18.02 11.45
N GLU A 320 -14.24 -19.01 11.44
CA GLU A 320 -14.91 -19.52 12.62
C GLU A 320 -14.58 -21.00 12.84
N PHE A 321 -14.04 -21.34 14.01
CA PHE A 321 -13.71 -22.71 14.39
C PHE A 321 -14.87 -23.41 15.09
N ALA A 322 -15.16 -24.63 14.65
CA ALA A 322 -16.13 -25.51 15.27
C ALA A 322 -15.44 -26.47 16.25
N LYS A 323 -16.05 -26.65 17.42
CA LYS A 323 -15.62 -27.59 18.46
C LYS A 323 -16.65 -28.73 18.58
N ASP A 324 -16.19 -29.94 18.90
CA ASP A 324 -17.08 -31.04 19.27
C ASP A 324 -17.60 -30.91 20.73
N ALA A 325 -18.39 -31.88 21.18
CA ALA A 325 -18.96 -31.90 22.52
C ALA A 325 -17.91 -31.97 23.65
N SER A 326 -16.68 -32.38 23.34
CA SER A 326 -15.56 -32.41 24.28
C SER A 326 -14.72 -31.12 24.26
N GLY A 327 -15.09 -30.16 23.41
CA GLY A 327 -14.39 -28.88 23.25
C GLY A 327 -13.17 -28.94 22.32
N VAL A 328 -12.97 -30.05 21.61
CA VAL A 328 -11.87 -30.21 20.66
C VAL A 328 -12.24 -29.58 19.32
N VAL A 329 -11.35 -28.77 18.77
CA VAL A 329 -11.54 -28.14 17.44
C VAL A 329 -11.49 -29.23 16.37
N THR A 330 -12.56 -29.34 15.57
CA THR A 330 -12.72 -30.36 14.53
C THR A 330 -12.77 -29.80 13.12
N ALA A 331 -13.15 -28.53 12.95
CA ALA A 331 -13.25 -27.90 11.65
C ALA A 331 -13.14 -26.37 11.76
N PHE A 332 -13.01 -25.71 10.62
CA PHE A 332 -13.25 -24.27 10.49
C PHE A 332 -14.11 -23.97 9.27
N THR A 333 -14.80 -22.83 9.30
CA THR A 333 -15.41 -22.21 8.11
C THR A 333 -14.71 -20.88 7.82
N ARG A 334 -14.18 -20.72 6.62
CA ARG A 334 -13.71 -19.43 6.09
C ARG A 334 -14.83 -18.81 5.27
N THR A 335 -15.19 -17.57 5.58
CA THR A 335 -16.18 -16.79 4.82
C THR A 335 -15.52 -15.56 4.23
N ASP A 336 -15.78 -15.28 2.96
CA ASP A 336 -15.32 -14.09 2.24
C ASP A 336 -16.45 -13.59 1.32
N GLY A 337 -17.12 -12.51 1.75
CA GLY A 337 -18.38 -12.07 1.16
C GLY A 337 -19.43 -13.18 1.19
N ASN A 338 -19.90 -13.60 0.01
CA ASN A 338 -20.88 -14.69 -0.14
C ASN A 338 -20.23 -16.08 -0.28
N ARG A 339 -18.89 -16.17 -0.35
CA ARG A 339 -18.17 -17.44 -0.52
C ARG A 339 -17.87 -18.06 0.83
N LYS A 340 -18.04 -19.37 0.93
CA LYS A 340 -17.70 -20.16 2.13
C LYS A 340 -16.89 -21.39 1.76
N GLU A 341 -15.84 -21.64 2.52
CA GLU A 341 -15.02 -22.85 2.43
C GLU A 341 -14.95 -23.50 3.81
N GLN A 342 -15.05 -24.83 3.86
CA GLN A 342 -14.93 -25.60 5.10
C GLN A 342 -13.64 -26.40 5.11
N GLY A 343 -12.92 -26.32 6.22
CA GLY A 343 -11.74 -27.13 6.49
C GLY A 343 -12.02 -28.14 7.60
N ALA A 344 -11.89 -29.43 7.30
CA ALA A 344 -11.95 -30.47 8.33
C ALA A 344 -10.54 -30.70 8.90
N ARG A 345 -10.41 -30.71 10.23
CA ARG A 345 -9.12 -30.97 10.89
C ARG A 345 -8.69 -32.39 10.60
N LYS A 346 -7.44 -32.57 10.15
CA LYS A 346 -6.83 -33.88 10.00
C LYS A 346 -6.51 -34.44 11.39
N LYS A 347 -6.68 -35.76 11.53
CA LYS A 347 -6.35 -36.49 12.75
C LYS A 347 -4.85 -36.54 12.99
#